data_AF-A0A938X8E5-F1
#
_entry.id   AF-A0A938X8E5-F1
#
_cell.length_a   1.000
_cell.length_b   1.000
_cell.length_c   1.000
_cell.angle_alpha   90.00
_cell.angle_beta   90.00
_cell.angle_gamma   90.00
#
_symmetry.space_group_name_H-M   'P 1'
#
loop_
_entity.id
_entity.type
_entity.pdbx_description
1 polymer ?
#
loop_
_entity_poly.entity_id
_entity_poly.type
_entity_poly.pdbx_seq_one_letter_code
_entity_poly.pdbx_strand_id
1 'polypeptide(L)'
;MGRKDTLAAKSIRKMYEQLNLNQSDIFSKTKLLLSVYRDVVWITLSESACVNEELAYYGEELNSALVYLELFAPDTEKQEFESRISALFENKWMVDLIDTAMAKIYGYHNNGRLYHEIISKSYLTAFRYRPVMRYKEV
;
A
#
# COMPACT_ATOMS: atom_id res chain seq x y z
N MET A 1 -34.63 -0.83 -1.89
CA MET A 1 -34.88 -1.62 -3.11
C MET A 1 -33.57 -2.26 -3.58
N GLY A 2 -33.51 -3.60 -3.58
CA GLY A 2 -32.28 -4.38 -3.74
C GLY A 2 -31.75 -4.43 -5.17
N ARG A 3 -30.46 -4.13 -5.34
CA ARG A 3 -29.72 -4.48 -6.56
C ARG A 3 -29.48 -5.99 -6.55
N LYS A 4 -30.38 -6.72 -7.17
CA LYS A 4 -30.33 -8.17 -7.33
C LYS A 4 -29.11 -8.54 -8.17
N ASP A 5 -28.22 -9.31 -7.57
CA ASP A 5 -27.17 -10.17 -8.14
C ASP A 5 -26.86 -9.99 -9.63
N THR A 6 -25.87 -9.14 -9.93
CA THR A 6 -25.29 -9.05 -11.27
C THR A 6 -24.59 -10.36 -11.64
N LEU A 7 -24.52 -10.66 -12.94
CA LEU A 7 -23.78 -11.84 -13.45
C LEU A 7 -22.33 -11.86 -12.92
N ALA A 8 -21.72 -10.68 -12.78
CA ALA A 8 -20.41 -10.50 -12.17
C ALA A 8 -20.39 -10.93 -10.69
N ALA A 9 -21.35 -10.47 -9.88
CA ALA A 9 -21.43 -10.84 -8.47
C ALA A 9 -21.61 -12.36 -8.27
N LYS A 10 -22.39 -13.01 -9.13
CA LYS A 10 -22.57 -14.48 -9.11
C LYS A 10 -21.28 -15.21 -9.52
N SER A 11 -20.60 -14.74 -10.56
CA SER A 11 -19.32 -15.31 -11.02
C SER A 11 -18.23 -15.17 -9.95
N ILE A 12 -18.18 -14.02 -9.26
CA ILE A 12 -17.26 -13.79 -8.15
C ILE A 12 -17.56 -14.74 -7.00
N ARG A 13 -18.82 -14.84 -6.54
CA ARG A 13 -19.19 -15.78 -5.46
C ARG A 13 -18.78 -17.22 -5.78
N LYS A 14 -19.05 -17.68 -7.00
CA LYS A 14 -18.67 -19.02 -7.45
C LYS A 14 -17.15 -19.25 -7.43
N MET A 15 -16.35 -18.24 -7.80
CA MET A 15 -14.88 -18.33 -7.68
C MET A 15 -14.42 -18.47 -6.22
N TYR A 16 -15.00 -17.69 -5.30
CA TYR A 16 -14.65 -17.78 -3.87
C TYR A 16 -15.01 -19.15 -3.29
N GLU A 17 -16.18 -19.70 -3.67
CA GLU A 17 -16.61 -21.05 -3.30
C GLU A 17 -15.65 -22.13 -3.84
N GLN A 18 -15.24 -22.03 -5.12
CA GLN A 18 -14.31 -22.98 -5.74
C GLN A 18 -12.91 -22.98 -5.13
N LEU A 19 -12.46 -21.83 -4.64
CA LEU A 19 -11.15 -21.66 -4.02
C LEU A 19 -11.18 -21.92 -2.50
N ASN A 20 -12.34 -22.31 -1.95
CA ASN A 20 -12.57 -22.49 -0.51
C ASN A 20 -12.18 -21.25 0.32
N LEU A 21 -12.48 -20.07 -0.21
CA LEU A 21 -12.12 -18.78 0.37
C LEU A 21 -13.32 -18.15 1.07
N ASN A 22 -13.14 -17.72 2.32
CA ASN A 22 -14.17 -16.97 3.03
C ASN A 22 -14.28 -15.53 2.47
N GLN A 23 -15.36 -15.27 1.74
CA GLN A 23 -15.61 -13.98 1.09
C GLN A 23 -15.65 -12.82 2.10
N SER A 24 -16.23 -13.02 3.29
CA SER A 24 -16.36 -11.98 4.32
C SER A 24 -14.99 -11.57 4.88
N ASP A 25 -14.14 -12.57 5.15
CA ASP A 25 -12.82 -12.35 5.74
C ASP A 25 -11.89 -11.66 4.75
N ILE A 26 -11.91 -12.08 3.47
CA ILE A 26 -11.10 -11.45 2.43
C ILE A 26 -11.57 -10.02 2.20
N PHE A 27 -12.88 -9.79 2.10
CA PHE A 27 -13.41 -8.46 1.90
C PHE A 27 -13.03 -7.50 3.04
N SER A 28 -13.14 -7.93 4.29
CA SER A 28 -12.77 -7.11 5.45
C SER A 28 -11.27 -6.82 5.50
N LYS A 29 -10.41 -7.84 5.24
CA LYS A 29 -8.96 -7.66 5.17
C LYS A 29 -8.52 -6.74 4.04
N THR A 30 -9.07 -6.92 2.83
CA THR A 30 -8.77 -6.05 1.69
C THR A 30 -9.24 -4.62 1.93
N LYS A 31 -10.40 -4.44 2.57
CA LYS A 31 -10.89 -3.10 2.93
C LYS A 31 -9.97 -2.41 3.93
N LEU A 32 -9.49 -3.14 4.94
CA LEU A 32 -8.52 -2.62 5.90
C LEU A 32 -7.22 -2.20 5.20
N LEU A 33 -6.67 -3.09 4.36
CA LEU A 33 -5.45 -2.83 3.59
C LEU A 33 -5.56 -1.57 2.72
N LEU A 34 -6.66 -1.43 1.98
CA LEU A 34 -6.92 -0.24 1.16
C LEU A 34 -7.12 1.03 2.00
N SER A 35 -7.64 0.91 3.22
CA SER A 35 -7.87 2.06 4.10
C SER A 35 -6.57 2.66 4.65
N VAL A 36 -5.59 1.81 4.96
CA VAL A 36 -4.28 2.21 5.51
C VAL A 36 -3.25 2.52 4.43
N TYR A 37 -3.48 2.10 3.18
CA TYR A 37 -2.51 2.26 2.08
C TYR A 37 -1.99 3.69 1.93
N ARG A 38 -2.84 4.71 2.05
CA ARG A 38 -2.37 6.10 1.92
C ARG A 38 -1.41 6.50 3.02
N ASP A 39 -1.71 6.08 4.25
CA ASP A 39 -0.87 6.38 5.41
C ASP A 39 0.47 5.64 5.26
N VAL A 40 0.44 4.39 4.81
CA VAL A 40 1.64 3.60 4.52
C VAL A 40 2.44 4.22 3.39
N VAL A 41 1.84 4.59 2.24
CA VAL A 41 2.55 5.28 1.15
C VAL A 41 3.18 6.59 1.62
N TRP A 42 2.47 7.36 2.45
CA TRP A 42 2.99 8.60 3.02
C TRP A 42 4.21 8.33 3.91
N ILE A 43 4.12 7.35 4.80
CA ILE A 43 5.23 6.94 5.68
C ILE A 43 6.40 6.43 4.85
N THR A 44 6.17 5.49 3.92
CA THR A 44 7.21 4.93 3.05
C THR A 44 7.93 6.00 2.24
N LEU A 45 7.22 6.98 1.68
CA LEU A 45 7.84 8.08 0.94
C LEU A 45 8.65 9.01 1.85
N SER A 46 8.16 9.28 3.07
CA SER A 46 8.84 10.12 4.05
C SER A 46 10.11 9.45 4.58
N GLU A 47 10.03 8.18 4.92
CA GLU A 47 11.16 7.38 5.39
C GLU A 47 12.17 7.12 4.27
N SER A 48 11.70 6.84 3.03
CA SER A 48 12.58 6.69 1.87
C SER A 48 13.31 7.98 1.51
N ALA A 49 12.69 9.15 1.66
CA ALA A 49 13.36 10.43 1.42
C ALA A 49 14.48 10.66 2.44
N CYS A 50 14.22 10.39 3.72
CA CYS A 50 15.20 10.44 4.79
C CYS A 50 16.37 9.48 4.54
N VAL A 51 16.08 8.21 4.24
CA VAL A 51 17.11 7.18 3.97
C VAL A 51 17.91 7.52 2.72
N ASN A 52 17.29 8.02 1.65
CA ASN A 52 17.99 8.34 0.41
C ASN A 52 18.90 9.57 0.56
N GLU A 53 18.51 10.55 1.38
CA GLU A 53 19.35 11.69 1.75
C GLU A 53 20.57 11.25 2.59
N GLU A 54 20.37 10.35 3.56
CA GLU A 54 21.46 9.72 4.32
C GLU A 54 22.38 8.88 3.40
N LEU A 55 21.82 8.08 2.48
CA LEU A 55 22.59 7.26 1.54
C LEU A 55 23.45 8.09 0.58
N ALA A 56 22.92 9.22 0.09
CA ALA A 56 23.64 10.13 -0.80
C ALA A 56 24.81 10.82 -0.08
N TYR A 57 24.70 11.04 1.23
CA TYR A 57 25.74 11.65 2.06
C TYR A 57 26.83 10.65 2.46
N TYR A 58 26.50 9.37 2.65
CA TYR A 58 27.41 8.32 3.14
C TYR A 58 27.77 7.23 2.10
N GLY A 59 27.53 7.45 0.81
CA GLY A 59 27.50 6.40 -0.21
C GLY A 59 28.71 5.46 -0.31
N GLU A 60 29.94 5.90 -0.02
CA GLU A 60 31.13 5.02 0.05
C GLU A 60 31.39 4.43 1.44
N GLU A 61 30.95 5.10 2.51
CA GLU A 61 31.15 4.66 3.90
C GLU A 61 30.02 3.75 4.40
N LEU A 62 28.89 3.67 3.70
CA LEU A 62 27.72 2.88 4.10
C LEU A 62 28.05 1.40 4.22
N ASN A 63 28.80 0.83 3.27
CA ASN A 63 29.16 -0.59 3.33
C ASN A 63 30.07 -0.87 4.54
N SER A 64 31.00 0.04 4.84
CA SER A 64 31.85 -0.05 6.04
C SER A 64 31.03 0.14 7.32
N ALA A 65 30.03 1.03 7.33
CA ALA A 65 29.13 1.23 8.46
C ALA A 65 28.22 0.02 8.70
N LEU A 66 27.71 -0.63 7.65
CA LEU A 66 26.92 -1.87 7.74
C LEU A 66 27.77 -3.03 8.24
N VAL A 67 29.00 -3.19 7.73
CA VAL A 67 29.97 -4.19 8.21
C VAL A 67 30.34 -3.92 9.67
N TYR A 68 30.49 -2.66 10.07
CA TYR A 68 30.74 -2.29 11.47
C TYR A 68 29.54 -2.63 12.36
N LEU A 69 28.32 -2.34 11.92
CA LEU A 69 27.08 -2.70 12.61
C LEU A 69 26.94 -4.22 12.78
N GLU A 70 27.35 -5.00 11.79
CA GLU A 70 27.30 -6.46 11.85
C GLU A 70 28.36 -7.04 12.81
N LEU A 71 29.56 -6.48 12.84
CA LEU A 71 30.72 -7.04 13.54
C LEU A 71 30.92 -6.48 14.96
N PHE A 72 30.50 -5.25 15.23
CA PHE A 72 30.88 -4.52 16.45
C PHE A 72 29.72 -3.86 17.19
N ALA A 73 28.52 -3.77 16.62
CA ALA A 73 27.38 -3.17 17.33
C ALA A 73 26.89 -4.11 18.45
N PRO A 74 26.50 -3.57 19.62
CA PRO A 74 25.78 -4.32 20.63
C PRO A 74 24.51 -4.95 20.05
N ASP A 75 24.12 -6.12 20.56
CA ASP A 75 22.93 -6.86 20.07
C ASP A 75 21.65 -5.99 20.06
N THR A 76 21.53 -5.03 21.00
CA THR A 76 20.41 -4.09 21.07
C THR A 76 20.35 -3.13 19.89
N GLU A 77 21.47 -2.53 19.49
CA GLU A 77 21.52 -1.60 18.34
C GLU A 77 21.32 -2.34 17.02
N LYS A 78 21.85 -3.56 16.92
CA LYS A 78 21.62 -4.44 15.77
C LYS A 78 20.14 -4.78 15.62
N GLN A 79 19.46 -5.12 16.71
CA GLN A 79 18.04 -5.44 16.70
C GLN A 79 17.17 -4.23 16.32
N GLU A 80 17.50 -3.03 16.81
CA GLU A 80 16.81 -1.81 16.42
C GLU A 80 16.99 -1.51 14.91
N PHE A 81 18.20 -1.68 14.40
CA PHE A 81 18.50 -1.52 12.98
C PHE A 81 17.75 -2.54 12.10
N GLU A 82 17.80 -3.83 12.46
CA GLU A 82 17.07 -4.89 11.78
C GLU A 82 15.55 -4.63 11.81
N SER A 83 15.01 -4.15 12.94
CA SER A 83 13.60 -3.79 13.06
C SER A 83 13.23 -2.64 12.13
N ARG A 84 14.07 -1.59 12.05
CA ARG A 84 13.85 -0.44 11.16
C ARG A 84 13.90 -0.83 9.69
N ILE A 85 14.86 -1.68 9.29
CA ILE A 85 14.93 -2.22 7.93
C ILE A 85 13.73 -3.11 7.61
N SER A 86 13.35 -4.00 8.54
CA SER A 86 12.21 -4.90 8.35
C SER A 86 10.92 -4.11 8.14
N ALA A 87 10.69 -3.08 8.95
CA ALA A 87 9.53 -2.20 8.81
C ALA A 87 9.50 -1.49 7.43
N LEU A 88 10.64 -1.02 6.92
CA LEU A 88 10.74 -0.41 5.59
C LEU A 88 10.37 -1.42 4.48
N PHE A 89 10.86 -2.65 4.56
CA PHE A 89 10.54 -3.68 3.59
C PHE A 89 9.07 -4.11 3.66
N GLU A 90 8.50 -4.24 4.85
CA GLU A 90 7.08 -4.54 5.04
C GLU A 90 6.18 -3.45 4.45
N ASN A 91 6.53 -2.19 4.71
CA ASN A 91 5.83 -1.03 4.15
C ASN A 91 5.91 -1.01 2.62
N LYS A 92 7.09 -1.24 2.05
CA LYS A 92 7.27 -1.35 0.60
C LYS A 92 6.47 -2.51 0.00
N TRP A 93 6.51 -3.67 0.64
CA TRP A 93 5.82 -4.87 0.17
C TRP A 93 4.30 -4.66 0.13
N MET A 94 3.76 -3.94 1.12
CA MET A 94 2.34 -3.56 1.13
C MET A 94 1.96 -2.69 -0.07
N VAL A 95 2.81 -1.71 -0.40
CA VAL A 95 2.60 -0.83 -1.55
C VAL A 95 2.64 -1.62 -2.86
N ASP A 96 3.69 -2.43 -3.05
CA ASP A 96 3.89 -3.25 -4.25
C ASP A 96 2.73 -4.27 -4.44
N LEU A 97 2.19 -4.81 -3.36
CA LEU A 97 1.04 -5.72 -3.40
C LEU A 97 -0.21 -5.02 -3.95
N ILE A 98 -0.49 -3.80 -3.50
CA ILE A 98 -1.64 -3.02 -3.98
C ILE A 98 -1.44 -2.60 -5.43
N ASP A 99 -0.25 -2.15 -5.81
CA ASP A 99 0.04 -1.74 -7.19
C ASP A 99 -0.11 -2.92 -8.16
N THR A 100 0.36 -4.11 -7.76
CA THR A 100 0.19 -5.35 -8.52
C THR A 100 -1.29 -5.73 -8.65
N ALA A 101 -2.07 -5.59 -7.58
CA ALA A 101 -3.50 -5.85 -7.61
C ALA A 101 -4.25 -4.87 -8.51
N MET A 102 -3.91 -3.58 -8.47
CA MET A 102 -4.49 -2.55 -9.33
C MET A 102 -4.22 -2.83 -10.81
N ALA A 103 -2.99 -3.24 -11.16
CA ALA A 103 -2.65 -3.63 -12.54
C ALA A 103 -3.51 -4.82 -13.02
N LYS A 104 -3.72 -5.84 -12.17
CA LYS A 104 -4.58 -6.98 -12.49
C LYS A 104 -6.05 -6.59 -12.66
N ILE A 105 -6.56 -5.68 -11.82
CA ILE A 105 -7.94 -5.18 -11.91
C ILE A 105 -8.14 -4.39 -13.21
N TYR A 106 -7.16 -3.59 -13.61
CA TYR A 106 -7.22 -2.84 -14.87
C TYR A 106 -7.37 -3.76 -16.09
N GLY A 107 -6.67 -4.89 -16.09
CA GLY A 107 -6.77 -5.93 -17.12
C GLY A 107 -8.01 -6.83 -17.04
N TYR A 108 -8.88 -6.66 -16.04
CA TYR A 108 -10.04 -7.53 -15.86
C TYR A 108 -11.07 -7.34 -16.99
N HIS A 109 -11.46 -8.46 -17.62
CA HIS A 109 -12.26 -8.49 -18.84
C HIS A 109 -13.64 -7.83 -18.72
N ASN A 110 -14.21 -7.75 -17.53
CA ASN A 110 -15.53 -7.17 -17.30
C ASN A 110 -15.41 -5.84 -16.55
N ASN A 111 -15.42 -4.72 -17.27
CA ASN A 111 -15.34 -3.37 -16.70
C ASN A 111 -14.12 -3.11 -15.80
N GLY A 112 -12.99 -3.78 -16.04
CA GLY A 112 -11.77 -3.64 -15.23
C GLY A 112 -11.29 -2.19 -15.06
N ARG A 113 -11.37 -1.38 -16.13
CA ARG A 113 -11.04 0.06 -16.06
C ARG A 113 -11.95 0.83 -15.09
N LEU A 114 -13.24 0.52 -15.07
CA LEU A 114 -14.21 1.17 -14.17
C LEU A 114 -13.92 0.78 -12.71
N TYR A 115 -13.65 -0.50 -12.45
CA TYR A 115 -13.28 -0.96 -11.10
C TYR A 115 -11.97 -0.35 -10.62
N HIS A 116 -10.97 -0.29 -11.50
CA HIS A 116 -9.71 0.39 -11.24
C HIS A 116 -9.94 1.87 -10.88
N GLU A 117 -10.77 2.58 -11.66
CA GLU A 117 -11.07 3.99 -11.42
C GLU A 117 -11.80 4.21 -10.10
N ILE A 118 -12.79 3.37 -9.76
CA ILE A 118 -13.52 3.46 -8.49
C ILE A 118 -12.56 3.27 -7.31
N ILE A 119 -11.71 2.24 -7.34
CA ILE A 119 -10.77 1.96 -6.25
C ILE A 119 -9.73 3.07 -6.15
N SER A 120 -9.21 3.53 -7.29
CA SER A 120 -8.22 4.62 -7.33
C SER A 120 -8.78 5.93 -6.76
N LYS A 121 -10.01 6.30 -7.12
CA LYS A 121 -10.67 7.50 -6.59
C LYS A 121 -11.07 7.39 -5.11
N SER A 122 -11.40 6.18 -4.65
CA SER A 122 -11.89 5.96 -3.29
C SER A 122 -10.77 5.86 -2.26
N TYR A 123 -9.67 5.20 -2.62
CA TYR A 123 -8.62 4.80 -1.67
C TYR A 123 -7.23 5.33 -2.03
N LEU A 124 -6.85 5.41 -3.31
CA LEU A 124 -5.47 5.70 -3.70
C LEU A 124 -5.19 7.21 -3.88
N THR A 125 -6.17 7.97 -4.36
CA THR A 125 -5.99 9.41 -4.60
C THR A 125 -6.18 10.24 -3.33
N ALA A 126 -5.33 11.26 -3.17
CA ALA A 126 -5.35 12.19 -2.06
C ALA A 126 -6.49 13.23 -2.12
N PHE A 127 -7.27 13.23 -3.21
CA PHE A 127 -8.38 14.16 -3.38
C PHE A 127 -9.54 13.81 -2.44
N ARG A 128 -9.47 14.30 -1.20
CA ARG A 128 -10.67 14.83 -0.56
C ARG A 128 -11.18 15.94 -1.47
N TYR A 129 -12.38 15.79 -2.01
CA TYR A 129 -13.14 16.91 -2.56
C TYR A 129 -13.34 17.90 -1.40
N ARG A 130 -12.38 18.82 -1.17
CA ARG A 130 -12.64 20.01 -0.37
C ARG A 130 -13.42 20.93 -1.30
N PRO A 131 -14.71 21.21 -1.06
CA PRO A 131 -15.33 22.33 -1.73
C PRO A 131 -14.47 23.54 -1.39
N VAL A 132 -13.86 24.13 -2.41
CA VAL A 132 -13.16 25.41 -2.29
C VAL A 132 -14.25 26.41 -1.94
N MET A 133 -14.44 26.67 -0.64
CA MET A 133 -15.19 27.82 -0.16
C MET A 133 -14.42 29.03 -0.68
N ARG A 134 -14.84 29.54 -1.84
CA ARG A 134 -14.42 30.83 -2.33
C ARG A 134 -15.02 31.89 -1.41
N TYR A 135 -14.31 32.23 -0.35
CA TYR A 135 -14.38 33.58 0.17
C TYR A 135 -13.50 34.45 -0.70
N LYS A 136 -14.13 35.32 -1.49
CA LYS A 136 -13.56 36.63 -1.81
C LYS A 136 -14.65 37.66 -1.54
N GLU A 137 -14.49 38.31 -0.39
CA GLU A 137 -14.90 39.67 -0.16
C GLU A 137 -14.24 40.56 -1.23
N VAL A 138 -15.03 41.34 -1.98
CA VAL A 138 -15.14 42.82 -1.88
C VAL A 138 -16.53 43.19 -2.41
#